data_AF-A0A3M7QFW9-F1
#
_entry.id   AF-A0A3M7QFW9-F1
#
_cell.length_a   1.000
_cell.length_b   1.000
_cell.length_c   1.000
_cell.angle_alpha   90.00
_cell.angle_beta   90.00
_cell.angle_gamma   90.00
#
_symmetry.space_group_name_H-M   'P 1'
#
loop_
_entity.id
_entity.type
_entity.pdbx_description
1 polymer ?
#
loop_
_entity_poly.entity_id
_entity_poly.type
_entity_poly.pdbx_seq_one_letter_code
_entity_poly.pdbx_strand_id
1 'polypeptide(L)'
;MVQRKLFSGHKKRSLVKPFVITSSNGRIINVYGDNAATDNDAFIMDKVLQNDKDLGNLPKKGDLAIFDCGFKECIARLEAAYGLNCKIPTFNS
;
A
#
# COMPACT_ATOMS: atom_id res chain seq x y z
N MET A 1 -8.96 -16.67 16.84
CA MET A 1 -10.21 -15.97 16.41
C MET A 1 -9.87 -14.93 15.34
N VAL A 2 -9.58 -15.35 14.10
CA VAL A 2 -9.20 -14.46 12.98
C VAL A 2 -10.42 -13.88 12.26
N GLN A 3 -11.51 -14.65 12.23
CA GLN A 3 -12.76 -14.32 11.52
C GLN A 3 -13.41 -13.00 11.99
N ARG A 4 -13.26 -12.62 13.26
CA ARG A 4 -13.86 -11.40 13.82
C ARG A 4 -13.10 -10.12 13.45
N LYS A 5 -11.80 -10.21 13.15
CA LYS A 5 -10.96 -9.06 12.72
C LYS A 5 -11.13 -8.74 11.23
N LEU A 6 -11.43 -9.76 10.43
CA LEU A 6 -11.67 -9.60 9.00
C LEU A 6 -13.12 -9.19 8.69
N PHE A 7 -14.02 -9.23 9.68
CA PHE A 7 -15.43 -8.91 9.45
C PHE A 7 -15.62 -7.41 9.22
N SER A 8 -16.00 -7.03 7.99
CA SER A 8 -16.39 -5.67 7.67
C SER A 8 -17.84 -5.44 8.11
N GLY A 9 -18.07 -4.55 9.08
CA GLY A 9 -19.43 -4.18 9.50
C GLY A 9 -20.26 -3.55 8.38
N HIS A 10 -19.61 -2.82 7.47
CA HIS A 10 -20.26 -2.22 6.31
C HIS A 10 -20.62 -3.26 5.24
N LYS A 11 -19.72 -4.21 4.94
CA LYS A 11 -19.95 -5.24 3.90
C LYS A 11 -20.60 -6.52 4.43
N LYS A 12 -20.82 -6.62 5.74
CA LYS A 12 -21.42 -7.76 6.47
C LYS A 12 -20.79 -9.12 6.15
N ARG A 13 -19.51 -9.15 5.80
CA ARG A 13 -18.74 -10.36 5.49
C ARG A 13 -17.29 -10.23 5.89
N SER A 14 -16.61 -11.36 6.02
CA SER A 14 -15.15 -11.40 6.13
C SER A 14 -14.56 -10.80 4.84
N LEU A 15 -13.81 -9.71 4.98
CA LEU A 15 -13.16 -9.01 3.89
C LEU A 15 -11.65 -9.01 4.16
N VAL A 16 -10.95 -9.75 3.34
CA VAL A 16 -9.49 -9.67 3.21
C VAL A 16 -9.21 -8.50 2.28
N LYS A 17 -8.36 -7.56 2.69
CA LYS A 17 -8.00 -6.39 1.87
C LYS A 17 -6.66 -6.66 1.18
N PRO A 18 -6.67 -7.10 -0.11
CA PRO A 18 -5.43 -7.31 -0.82
C PRO A 18 -4.74 -5.98 -1.09
N PHE A 19 -3.44 -5.93 -0.83
CA PHE A 19 -2.57 -4.83 -1.16
C PHE A 19 -1.69 -5.23 -2.33
N VAL A 20 -1.86 -4.57 -3.47
CA VAL A 20 -1.23 -4.96 -4.73
C VAL A 20 -0.16 -3.94 -5.09
N ILE A 21 1.03 -4.42 -5.43
CA ILE A 21 2.09 -3.59 -6.00
C ILE A 21 2.24 -3.97 -7.46
N THR A 22 2.19 -2.96 -8.32
CA THR A 22 2.28 -3.13 -9.77
C THR A 22 3.48 -2.35 -10.31
N SER A 23 4.04 -2.87 -11.39
CA SER A 23 5.03 -2.15 -12.19
C SER A 23 4.33 -1.17 -13.15
N SER A 24 5.09 -0.23 -13.68
CA SER A 24 4.63 0.75 -14.68
C SER A 24 4.11 0.12 -15.97
N ASN A 25 4.42 -1.14 -16.26
CA ASN A 25 3.91 -1.88 -17.42
C ASN A 25 2.64 -2.69 -17.13
N GLY A 26 2.04 -2.52 -15.95
CA GLY A 26 0.79 -3.17 -15.56
C GLY A 26 0.95 -4.59 -15.01
N ARG A 27 2.17 -5.13 -14.90
CA ARG A 27 2.40 -6.42 -14.24
C ARG A 27 2.37 -6.28 -12.73
N ILE A 28 1.70 -7.22 -12.07
CA ILE A 28 1.71 -7.37 -10.60
C ILE A 28 3.09 -7.87 -10.19
N ILE A 29 3.73 -7.14 -9.28
CA ILE A 29 5.01 -7.49 -8.67
C ILE A 29 4.77 -8.37 -7.44
N ASN A 30 3.86 -7.95 -6.56
CA ASN A 30 3.52 -8.70 -5.35
C ASN A 30 2.09 -8.39 -4.86
N VAL A 31 1.53 -9.30 -4.04
CA VAL A 31 0.21 -9.17 -3.42
C VAL A 31 0.28 -9.57 -1.95
N TYR A 32 -0.17 -8.69 -1.06
CA TYR A 32 -0.22 -8.93 0.38
C TYR A 32 -1.67 -9.03 0.85
N GLY A 33 -2.05 -10.16 1.44
CA GLY A 33 -3.44 -10.47 1.77
C GLY A 33 -3.84 -10.23 3.23
N ASP A 34 -2.94 -10.39 4.19
CA ASP A 34 -3.31 -10.51 5.62
C ASP A 34 -3.54 -9.17 6.33
N ASN A 35 -4.38 -8.33 5.74
CA ASN A 35 -4.75 -7.01 6.26
C ASN A 35 -6.23 -7.01 6.66
N ALA A 36 -6.50 -6.47 7.84
CA ALA A 36 -7.87 -6.35 8.33
C ALA A 36 -8.62 -5.29 7.51
N ALA A 37 -9.95 -5.42 7.46
CA ALA A 37 -10.79 -4.45 6.75
C ALA A 37 -10.71 -3.03 7.35
N THR A 38 -10.24 -2.90 8.59
CA THR A 38 -10.04 -1.65 9.31
C THR A 38 -8.66 -1.04 9.11
N ASP A 39 -7.70 -1.79 8.55
CA ASP A 39 -6.35 -1.28 8.32
C ASP A 39 -6.38 -0.30 7.15
N ASN A 40 -5.91 0.92 7.39
CA ASN A 40 -5.79 1.93 6.35
C ASN A 40 -4.60 1.61 5.43
N ASP A 41 -4.62 2.15 4.20
CA ASP A 41 -3.63 1.80 3.18
C ASP A 41 -2.20 2.25 3.55
N ALA A 42 -2.07 3.39 4.22
CA ALA A 42 -0.79 3.90 4.72
C ALA A 42 -0.15 2.94 5.76
N PHE A 43 -0.93 2.44 6.71
CA PHE A 43 -0.50 1.50 7.72
C PHE A 43 -0.13 0.15 7.11
N ILE A 44 -0.91 -0.33 6.14
CA ILE A 44 -0.59 -1.57 5.42
C ILE A 44 0.75 -1.41 4.68
N MET A 45 0.99 -0.27 4.04
CA MET A 45 2.25 0.00 3.35
C MET A 45 3.45 -0.07 4.30
N ASP A 46 3.36 0.55 5.47
CA ASP A 46 4.43 0.48 6.48
C ASP A 46 4.72 -0.95 6.92
N LYS A 47 3.66 -1.72 7.20
CA LYS A 47 3.76 -3.12 7.59
C LYS A 47 4.42 -3.94 6.48
N VAL A 48 4.06 -3.69 5.22
CA VAL A 48 4.64 -4.38 4.06
C VAL A 48 6.14 -4.09 3.96
N LEU A 49 6.54 -2.82 4.02
CA LEU A 49 7.95 -2.43 3.88
C LEU A 49 8.84 -2.87 5.06
N GLN A 50 8.27 -3.02 6.26
CA GLN A 50 9.00 -3.56 7.41
C GLN A 50 9.24 -5.07 7.30
N ASN A 51 8.30 -5.81 6.70
CA ASN A 51 8.34 -7.27 6.62
C ASN A 51 9.00 -7.79 5.35
N ASP A 52 8.83 -7.09 4.23
CA ASP A 52 9.43 -7.44 2.93
C ASP A 52 10.61 -6.51 2.62
N LYS A 53 11.81 -6.95 3.03
CA LYS A 53 13.05 -6.21 2.79
C LYS A 53 13.45 -6.19 1.31
N ASP A 54 13.07 -7.20 0.54
CA ASP A 54 13.39 -7.26 -0.88
C ASP A 54 12.60 -6.19 -1.64
N LEU A 55 11.32 -6.04 -1.30
CA LEU A 55 10.52 -4.92 -1.76
C LEU A 55 11.09 -3.59 -1.26
N GLY A 56 11.51 -3.49 0.01
CA GLY A 56 12.14 -2.27 0.54
C GLY A 56 13.42 -1.85 -0.20
N ASN A 57 14.15 -2.80 -0.77
CA ASN A 57 15.38 -2.56 -1.54
C ASN A 57 15.13 -2.37 -3.04
N LEU A 58 13.92 -2.65 -3.53
CA LEU A 58 13.55 -2.53 -4.94
C LEU A 58 13.55 -1.07 -5.44
N PRO A 59 12.97 -0.08 -4.71
CA PRO A 59 12.95 1.30 -5.16
C PRO A 59 14.33 1.94 -5.08
N LYS A 60 14.68 2.68 -6.12
CA LYS A 60 15.89 3.50 -6.18
C LYS A 60 15.54 4.97 -5.95
N LYS A 61 16.51 5.71 -5.41
CA LYS A 61 16.38 7.16 -5.25
C LYS A 61 16.05 7.82 -6.59
N GLY A 62 14.98 8.60 -6.62
CA GLY A 62 14.48 9.30 -7.79
C GLY A 62 13.42 8.53 -8.59
N ASP A 63 13.12 7.27 -8.25
CA ASP A 63 12.06 6.52 -8.93
C ASP A 63 10.69 7.17 -8.72
N LEU A 64 9.86 7.11 -9.77
CA LEU A 64 8.48 7.58 -9.71
C LEU A 64 7.59 6.52 -9.07
N ALA A 65 6.95 6.88 -7.97
CA ALA A 65 5.95 6.05 -7.30
C ALA A 65 4.59 6.75 -7.32
N ILE A 66 3.59 6.07 -7.90
CA ILE A 66 2.23 6.59 -8.04
C ILE A 66 1.34 5.93 -6.99
N PHE A 67 0.64 6.75 -6.20
CA PHE A 67 -0.19 6.32 -5.08
C PHE A 67 -1.63 6.78 -5.25
N ASP A 68 -2.56 6.01 -4.67
CA ASP A 68 -3.94 6.45 -4.46
C ASP A 68 -4.02 7.44 -3.28
N CYS A 69 -5.10 8.20 -3.19
CA CYS A 69 -5.36 9.19 -2.14
C CYS A 69 -5.30 8.62 -0.72
N GLY A 70 -5.61 7.32 -0.54
CA GLY A 70 -5.55 6.63 0.76
C GLY A 70 -4.15 6.51 1.37
N PHE A 71 -3.10 6.82 0.60
CA PHE A 71 -1.70 6.72 1.02
C PHE A 71 -1.09 8.06 1.46
N LYS A 72 -1.88 9.14 1.42
CA LYS A 72 -1.39 10.51 1.65
C LYS A 72 -0.57 10.66 2.95
N GLU A 73 -0.95 9.93 4.00
CA GLU A 73 -0.30 9.99 5.31
C GLU A 73 1.09 9.33 5.35
N CYS A 74 1.39 8.37 4.46
CA CYS A 74 2.70 7.70 4.42
C CYS A 74 3.67 8.28 3.38
N ILE A 75 3.21 9.10 2.43
CA ILE A 75 4.04 9.62 1.33
C ILE A 75 5.31 10.32 1.82
N ALA A 76 5.19 11.26 2.76
CA ALA A 76 6.35 12.02 3.25
C ALA A 76 7.42 11.09 3.85
N ARG A 77 7.00 9.99 4.47
CA ARG A 77 7.90 8.98 5.02
C ARG A 77 8.58 8.17 3.92
N LEU A 78 7.84 7.79 2.88
CA LEU A 78 8.37 7.06 1.73
C LEU A 78 9.39 7.91 0.95
N GLU A 79 9.10 9.20 0.76
CA GLU A 79 10.04 10.14 0.15
C GLU A 79 11.32 10.27 1.00
N ALA A 80 11.20 10.41 2.32
CA ALA A 80 12.35 10.53 3.21
C ALA A 80 13.20 9.25 3.31
N ALA A 81 12.55 8.08 3.38
CA ALA A 81 13.24 6.81 3.56
C ALA A 81 13.90 6.27 2.28
N TYR A 82 13.24 6.45 1.13
CA TYR A 82 13.66 5.84 -0.14
C TYR A 82 14.09 6.87 -1.20
N GLY A 83 13.87 8.16 -0.94
CA GLY A 83 14.19 9.23 -1.90
C GLY A 83 13.33 9.17 -3.15
N LEU A 84 12.09 8.67 -3.04
CA LEU A 84 11.16 8.50 -4.15
C LEU A 84 10.53 9.83 -4.57
N ASN A 85 10.14 9.91 -5.84
CA ASN A 85 9.25 10.96 -6.35
C ASN A 85 7.81 10.44 -6.26
N CYS A 86 7.12 10.78 -5.18
CA CYS A 86 5.76 10.30 -4.94
C CYS A 86 4.73 11.21 -5.60
N LYS A 87 3.76 10.62 -6.31
CA LYS A 87 2.64 11.35 -6.93
C LYS A 87 1.31 10.71 -6.55
N ILE A 88 0.35 11.54 -6.20
CA ILE A 88 -1.07 11.16 -6.16
C ILE A 88 -1.72 11.78 -7.40
N PRO A 89 -2.29 10.98 -8.31
CA PRO A 89 -3.05 11.52 -9.44
C PRO A 89 -4.24 12.32 -8.93
N THR A 90 -4.30 13.61 -9.28
CA THR A 90 -5.49 14.43 -9.10
C THR A 90 -6.17 14.61 -10.45
N PHE A 91 -7.45 14.29 -10.52
CA PHE A 91 -8.25 14.65 -11.69
C PHE A 91 -8.55 16.14 -11.60
N ASN A 92 -7.82 16.94 -12.36
CA ASN A 92 -8.21 18.33 -12.61
C ASN A 92 -9.23 18.27 -13.76
N SER A 93 -10.51 18.40 -13.42
CA SER A 93 -11.62 18.61 -14.35
C SER A 93 -11.64 20.02 -14.92
#